data_AF-A0A7C3DB78-F1
#
_entry.id   AF-A0A7C3DB78-F1
#
_cell.length_a   1.000
_cell.length_b   1.000
_cell.length_c   1.000
_cell.angle_alpha   90.00
_cell.angle_beta   90.00
_cell.angle_gamma   90.00
#
_symmetry.space_group_name_H-M   'P 1'
#
loop_
_entity.id
_entity.type
_entity.pdbx_description
1 polymer ?
#
loop_
_entity_poly.entity_id
_entity_poly.type
_entity_poly.pdbx_seq_one_letter_code
_entity_poly.pdbx_strand_id
1 'polypeptide(L)'
;MSVLDRPLSELAAASEELLQLLRRRDPQYLEALERRQRLLEQIRQLCREGGAPPSARAALERVRQLGEACEQEARAMRREAAEALAGLGAHEQMAASLERLAAAAEPALLDVRA
;
A
#
# COMPACT_ATOMS: atom_id res chain seq x y z
N MET A 1 2.86 33.81 -13.62
CA MET A 1 2.66 32.40 -13.23
C MET A 1 3.53 31.56 -14.13
N SER A 2 4.44 30.77 -13.58
CA SER A 2 5.30 29.88 -14.37
C SER A 2 4.47 28.75 -14.98
N VAL A 3 4.90 28.22 -16.12
CA VAL A 3 4.27 27.06 -16.79
C VAL A 3 4.23 25.83 -15.87
N LEU A 4 5.10 25.79 -14.86
CA LEU A 4 5.20 24.70 -13.87
C LEU A 4 4.31 24.89 -12.63
N ASP A 5 3.82 26.10 -12.34
CA ASP A 5 3.10 26.37 -11.08
C ASP A 5 1.80 25.55 -10.99
N ARG A 6 1.05 25.49 -12.10
CA ARG A 6 -0.20 24.73 -12.18
C ARG A 6 0.00 23.21 -12.06
N PRO A 7 0.84 22.56 -12.89
CA PRO A 7 1.03 21.11 -12.79
C PRO A 7 1.64 20.70 -11.44
N LEU A 8 2.51 21.50 -10.84
CA LEU A 8 3.04 21.23 -9.49
C LEU A 8 1.95 21.29 -8.41
N SER A 9 1.02 22.24 -8.50
CA SER A 9 -0.13 22.30 -7.60
C SER A 9 -1.06 21.10 -7.79
N GLU A 10 -1.30 20.69 -9.04
CA GLU A 10 -2.12 19.51 -9.37
C GLU A 10 -1.45 18.22 -8.86
N LEU A 11 -0.12 18.11 -8.94
CA LEU A 11 0.63 16.98 -8.40
C LEU A 11 0.60 16.91 -6.88
N ALA A 12 0.68 18.05 -6.19
CA ALA A 12 0.55 18.10 -4.74
C ALA A 12 -0.86 17.64 -4.31
N ALA A 13 -1.91 18.14 -4.96
CA ALA A 13 -3.29 17.73 -4.68
C ALA A 13 -3.51 16.23 -4.94
N ALA A 14 -3.01 15.70 -6.06
CA ALA A 14 -3.09 14.28 -6.37
C ALA A 14 -2.32 13.40 -5.36
N SER A 15 -1.19 13.91 -4.83
CA SER A 15 -0.42 13.20 -3.81
C SER A 15 -1.13 13.20 -2.44
N GLU A 16 -1.85 14.28 -2.10
CA GLU A 16 -2.69 14.35 -0.90
C GLU A 16 -3.92 13.43 -0.99
N GLU A 17 -4.58 13.42 -2.15
CA GLU A 17 -5.69 12.51 -2.45
C GLU A 17 -5.24 11.05 -2.31
N LEU A 18 -4.11 10.69 -2.92
CA LEU A 18 -3.51 9.35 -2.78
C LEU A 18 -3.27 8.99 -1.32
N LEU A 19 -2.71 9.90 -0.52
CA LEU A 19 -2.46 9.66 0.90
C LEU A 19 -3.76 9.39 1.68
N GLN A 20 -4.82 10.14 1.37
CA GLN A 20 -6.13 9.93 2.01
C GLN A 20 -6.75 8.59 1.63
N LEU A 21 -6.66 8.19 0.35
CA LEU A 21 -7.16 6.91 -0.13
C LEU A 21 -6.41 5.73 0.51
N LEU A 22 -5.07 5.84 0.63
CA LEU A 22 -4.26 4.83 1.32
C LEU A 22 -4.67 4.68 2.79
N ARG A 23 -4.86 5.80 3.52
CA ARG A 23 -5.31 5.77 4.92
C ARG A 23 -6.70 5.16 5.11
N ARG A 24 -7.58 5.35 4.14
CA ARG A 24 -8.93 4.76 4.13
C ARG A 24 -8.94 3.32 3.61
N ARG A 25 -7.79 2.80 3.13
CA ARG A 25 -7.68 1.51 2.43
C ARG A 25 -8.63 1.42 1.24
N ASP A 26 -8.89 2.55 0.59
CA ASP A 26 -9.81 2.65 -0.53
C ASP A 26 -9.12 2.17 -1.82
N PRO A 27 -9.63 1.13 -2.52
CA PRO A 27 -8.99 0.58 -3.72
C PRO A 27 -8.77 1.60 -4.84
N GLN A 28 -9.49 2.73 -4.83
CA GLN A 28 -9.26 3.84 -5.76
C GLN A 28 -7.86 4.46 -5.63
N TYR A 29 -7.07 4.13 -4.59
CA TYR A 29 -5.67 4.54 -4.48
C TYR A 29 -4.84 4.12 -5.71
N LEU A 30 -5.21 3.04 -6.41
CA LEU A 30 -4.52 2.59 -7.63
C LEU A 30 -4.65 3.59 -8.77
N GLU A 31 -5.86 4.09 -9.02
CA GLU A 31 -6.14 5.11 -10.04
C GLU A 31 -5.45 6.44 -9.69
N ALA A 32 -5.50 6.82 -8.40
CA ALA A 32 -4.81 8.02 -7.91
C ALA A 32 -3.28 7.92 -8.10
N LEU A 33 -2.71 6.72 -7.95
CA LEU A 33 -1.29 6.46 -8.17
C LEU A 33 -0.91 6.62 -9.65
N GLU A 34 -1.70 6.08 -10.57
CA GLU A 34 -1.51 6.29 -12.01
C GLU A 34 -1.61 7.77 -12.39
N ARG A 35 -2.62 8.48 -11.86
CA ARG A 35 -2.80 9.92 -12.09
C ARG A 35 -1.58 10.71 -11.63
N ARG A 36 -1.09 10.41 -10.42
CA ARG A 36 0.14 11.02 -9.87
C ARG A 36 1.35 10.75 -10.76
N GLN A 37 1.49 9.53 -11.28
CA GLN A 37 2.60 9.19 -12.17
C GLN A 37 2.56 9.95 -13.50
N ARG A 38 1.38 10.09 -14.12
CA ARG A 38 1.21 10.89 -15.34
C ARG A 38 1.58 12.37 -15.10
N LEU A 39 1.20 12.93 -13.96
CA LEU A 39 1.57 14.32 -13.60
C LEU A 39 3.07 14.48 -13.38
N LEU A 40 3.74 13.50 -12.75
CA LEU A 40 5.20 13.49 -12.59
C LEU A 40 5.93 13.47 -13.94
N GLU A 41 5.46 12.65 -14.88
CA GLU A 41 6.04 12.57 -16.23
C GLU A 41 5.88 13.88 -16.99
N GLN A 42 4.70 14.52 -16.91
CA GLN A 42 4.44 15.83 -17.50
C GLN A 42 5.36 16.91 -16.91
N ILE A 43 5.48 16.99 -15.57
CA ILE A 43 6.37 17.95 -14.91
C ILE A 43 7.83 17.70 -15.29
N ARG A 44 8.25 16.42 -15.36
CA ARG A 44 9.61 16.08 -15.78
C ARG A 44 9.90 16.57 -17.19
N GLN A 45 8.93 16.46 -18.11
CA GLN A 45 9.06 16.95 -19.47
C GLN A 45 9.16 18.49 -19.51
N LEU A 46 8.28 19.19 -18.80
CA LEU A 46 8.29 20.65 -18.70
C LEU A 46 9.60 21.19 -18.10
N CYS A 47 10.16 20.51 -17.09
CA CYS A 47 11.45 20.87 -16.51
C CYS A 47 12.61 20.69 -17.50
N ARG A 48 12.54 19.71 -18.42
CA ARG A 48 13.57 19.53 -19.46
C ARG A 48 13.53 20.63 -20.52
N GLU A 49 12.34 21.15 -20.81
CA GLU A 49 12.12 22.13 -21.88
C GLU A 49 12.34 23.58 -21.42
N GLY A 50 12.01 23.91 -20.17
CA GLY A 50 12.03 25.29 -19.67
C GLY A 50 12.85 25.54 -18.39
N GLY A 51 13.47 24.51 -17.82
CA GLY A 51 14.15 24.59 -16.52
C GLY A 51 13.17 24.74 -15.34
N ALA A 52 13.66 24.46 -14.12
CA ALA A 52 12.84 24.55 -12.91
C ALA A 52 12.98 25.94 -12.25
N PRO A 53 11.89 26.72 -12.10
CA PRO A 53 11.94 28.01 -11.43
C PRO A 53 12.14 27.83 -9.91
N PRO A 54 12.68 28.84 -9.20
CA PRO A 54 12.84 28.79 -7.75
C PRO A 54 11.53 28.53 -6.99
N SER A 55 10.40 28.98 -7.53
CA SER A 55 9.05 28.74 -6.99
C SER A 55 8.67 27.25 -6.98
N ALA A 56 9.24 26.44 -7.87
CA ALA A 56 8.96 25.00 -7.95
C ALA A 56 9.54 24.21 -6.78
N ARG A 57 10.59 24.73 -6.12
CA ARG A 57 11.31 24.01 -5.06
C ARG A 57 10.42 23.67 -3.87
N ALA A 58 9.63 24.64 -3.40
CA ALA A 58 8.73 24.44 -2.27
C ALA A 58 7.62 23.42 -2.60
N ALA A 59 7.09 23.45 -3.83
CA ALA A 59 6.06 22.51 -4.27
C ALA A 59 6.62 21.08 -4.42
N LEU A 60 7.81 20.92 -5.00
CA LEU A 60 8.48 19.63 -5.13
C LEU A 60 8.82 19.02 -3.75
N GLU A 61 9.23 19.85 -2.80
CA GLU A 61 9.50 19.41 -1.43
C GLU A 61 8.23 18.93 -0.72
N ARG A 62 7.09 19.63 -0.90
CA ARG A 62 5.78 19.15 -0.41
C ARG A 62 5.40 17.80 -1.03
N VAL A 63 5.57 17.66 -2.35
CA VAL A 63 5.30 16.39 -3.06
C VAL A 63 6.19 15.26 -2.55
N ARG A 64 7.47 15.55 -2.24
CA ARG A 64 8.39 14.57 -1.65
C ARG A 64 7.88 14.09 -0.29
N GLN A 65 7.53 15.02 0.60
CA GLN A 65 7.00 14.70 1.94
C GLN A 65 5.72 13.88 1.87
N LEU A 66 4.80 14.21 0.95
CA LEU A 66 3.59 13.43 0.70
C LEU A 66 3.92 12.03 0.17
N GLY A 67 4.91 11.91 -0.72
CA GLY A 67 5.40 10.63 -1.21
C GLY A 67 5.93 9.73 -0.09
N GLU A 68 6.71 10.28 0.84
CA GLU A 68 7.22 9.57 2.00
C GLU A 68 6.09 9.10 2.92
N ALA A 69 5.10 9.95 3.16
CA ALA A 69 3.91 9.58 3.92
C ALA A 69 3.14 8.42 3.24
N CYS A 70 2.92 8.50 1.93
CA CYS A 70 2.27 7.42 1.17
C CYS A 70 3.05 6.10 1.27
N GLU A 71 4.38 6.15 1.21
CA GLU A 71 5.22 4.96 1.34
C GLU A 71 5.13 4.34 2.74
N GLN A 72 5.11 5.17 3.79
CA GLN A 72 4.94 4.71 5.16
C GLN A 72 3.59 4.01 5.36
N GLU A 73 2.50 4.61 4.87
CA GLU A 73 1.16 4.00 4.92
C GLU A 73 1.10 2.68 4.13
N ALA A 74 1.69 2.65 2.93
CA ALA A 74 1.75 1.42 2.14
C ALA A 74 2.53 0.30 2.84
N ARG A 75 3.64 0.63 3.52
CA ARG A 75 4.41 -0.33 4.33
C ARG A 75 3.61 -0.81 5.54
N ALA A 76 2.85 0.07 6.18
CA ALA A 76 1.97 -0.31 7.29
C ALA A 76 0.90 -1.30 6.82
N MET A 77 0.19 -1.01 5.73
CA MET A 77 -0.80 -1.92 5.15
C MET A 77 -0.21 -3.29 4.79
N ARG A 78 1.01 -3.34 4.23
CA ARG A 78 1.69 -4.61 3.92
C ARG A 78 2.01 -5.42 5.18
N ARG A 79 2.42 -4.77 6.27
CA ARG A 79 2.68 -5.45 7.54
C ARG A 79 1.41 -6.02 8.14
N GLU A 80 0.35 -5.22 8.19
CA GLU A 80 -0.97 -5.66 8.66
C GLU A 80 -1.48 -6.87 7.85
N ALA A 81 -1.35 -6.82 6.52
CA ALA A 81 -1.73 -7.93 5.66
C ALA A 81 -0.88 -9.19 5.92
N ALA A 82 0.43 -9.04 6.11
CA ALA A 82 1.31 -10.15 6.44
C ALA A 82 0.97 -10.79 7.80
N GLU A 83 0.67 -9.97 8.80
CA GLU A 83 0.24 -10.43 10.13
C GLU A 83 -1.10 -11.18 10.06
N ALA A 84 -2.07 -10.67 9.29
CA ALA A 84 -3.34 -11.35 9.07
C ALA A 84 -3.16 -12.71 8.38
N LEU A 85 -2.32 -12.78 7.35
CA LEU A 85 -1.99 -14.03 6.66
C LEU A 85 -1.30 -15.04 7.59
N ALA A 86 -0.37 -14.58 8.43
CA ALA A 86 0.29 -15.44 9.40
C ALA A 86 -0.70 -16.01 10.45
N GLY A 87 -1.66 -15.19 10.89
CA GLY A 87 -2.75 -15.64 11.76
C GLY A 87 -3.60 -16.73 11.14
N LEU A 88 -4.01 -16.57 9.86
CA LEU A 88 -4.74 -17.60 9.12
C LEU A 88 -3.94 -18.90 9.00
N GLY A 89 -2.64 -18.81 8.67
CA GLY A 89 -1.78 -19.99 8.58
C GLY A 89 -1.65 -20.75 9.92
N ALA A 90 -1.64 -20.04 11.05
CA ALA A 90 -1.64 -20.68 12.37
C ALA A 90 -2.96 -21.43 12.66
N HIS A 91 -4.10 -20.87 12.24
CA HIS A 91 -5.40 -21.53 12.35
C HIS A 91 -5.48 -22.79 11.47
N GLU A 92 -4.97 -22.75 10.24
CA GLU A 92 -4.89 -23.91 9.34
C GLU A 92 -4.03 -25.03 9.94
N GLN A 93 -2.87 -24.69 10.52
CA GLN A 93 -2.00 -25.67 11.19
C GLN A 93 -2.66 -26.31 12.42
N MET A 94 -3.41 -25.53 13.20
CA MET A 94 -4.18 -26.04 14.34
C MET A 94 -5.26 -27.00 13.87
N ALA A 95 -6.04 -26.63 12.85
CA ALA A 95 -7.09 -27.48 12.28
C ALA A 95 -6.51 -28.83 11.80
N ALA A 96 -5.43 -28.80 11.01
CA ALA A 96 -4.75 -30.01 10.55
C ALA A 96 -4.19 -30.87 11.70
N SER A 97 -3.80 -30.26 12.82
CA SER A 97 -3.34 -30.99 14.00
C SER A 97 -4.47 -31.66 14.75
N LEU A 98 -5.63 -31.01 14.86
CA LEU A 98 -6.84 -31.59 15.44
C LEU A 98 -7.37 -32.75 14.60
N GLU A 99 -7.38 -32.62 13.27
CA GLU A 99 -7.76 -33.71 12.35
C GLU A 99 -6.88 -34.95 12.54
N ARG A 100 -5.55 -34.76 12.65
CA ARG A 100 -4.61 -35.86 12.93
C ARG A 100 -4.87 -36.54 14.29
N LEU A 101 -5.18 -35.76 15.32
CA LEU A 101 -5.49 -36.29 16.65
C LEU A 101 -6.81 -37.08 16.65
N ALA A 102 -7.84 -36.58 15.95
CA ALA A 102 -9.11 -37.29 15.81
C ALA A 102 -8.94 -38.61 15.07
N ALA A 103 -8.22 -38.61 13.94
CA ALA A 103 -7.92 -39.82 13.17
C ALA A 103 -7.09 -40.85 13.98
N ALA A 104 -6.20 -40.38 14.86
CA ALA A 104 -5.41 -41.25 15.74
C ALA A 104 -6.20 -41.83 16.92
N ALA A 105 -7.31 -41.20 17.32
CA ALA A 105 -8.17 -41.68 18.40
C ALA A 105 -9.13 -42.81 17.93
N GLU A 106 -9.45 -42.88 16.64
CA GLU A 106 -10.46 -43.81 16.10
C GLU A 106 -10.08 -45.31 16.04
N PRO A 107 -8.80 -45.78 16.05
CA PRO A 107 -8.52 -47.22 16.10
C PRO A 107 -8.23 -47.77 17.50
N ALA A 108 -7.98 -46.94 18.53
CA ALA A 108 -7.49 -47.41 19.83
C ALA A 108 -8.59 -47.71 20.88
N LEU A 109 -9.85 -47.37 20.61
CA LEU A 109 -10.98 -47.58 21.53
C LEU A 109 -11.81 -48.84 21.26
N LEU A 110 -11.46 -49.64 20.25
CA LEU A 110 -12.22 -50.83 19.83
C LEU A 110 -11.66 -52.18 20.28
N ASP A 111 -10.64 -52.22 21.14
CA ASP A 111 -10.11 -53.48 21.67
C ASP A 111 -9.95 -53.44 23.21
N VAL A 112 -11.08 -53.52 23.91
CA VAL A 112 -11.13 -53.83 25.36
C VAL A 112 -11.93 -55.11 25.64
N ARG A 113 -11.98 -56.02 24.65
CA ARG A 113 -12.52 -57.38 24.82
C ARG A 113 -11.72 -58.38 23.97
N ALA A 114 -10.51 -58.68 24.44
CA ALA A 114 -9.83 -59.94 24.15
C ALA A 114 -9.68 -60.72 25.46
#